data_AF-A0A1C5QWZ8-F1
#
_entry.id   AF-A0A1C5QWZ8-F1
#
_cell.length_a   1.000
_cell.length_b   1.000
_cell.length_c   1.000
_cell.angle_alpha   90.00
_cell.angle_beta   90.00
_cell.angle_gamma   90.00
#
_symmetry.space_group_name_H-M   'P 1'
#
loop_
_entity.id
_entity.type
_entity.pdbx_description
1 polymer ?
#
loop_
_entity_poly.entity_id
_entity_poly.type
_entity_poly.pdbx_seq_one_letter_code
_entity_poly.pdbx_strand_id
1 'polypeptide(L)'
;MKYRQWKKNYKKKYGANPPFELDKRKQRRYERKMARQINITLPTMMETLTKEIDGWMKSLKSALITMCESMAITLNDIAGHLREEREEKIK
;
A
#
# COMPACT_ATOMS: atom_id res chain seq x y z
N MET A 1 -33.31 -30.37 10.25
CA MET A 1 -33.94 -30.56 8.91
C MET A 1 -32.89 -30.37 7.81
N LYS A 2 -32.80 -31.26 6.81
CA LYS A 2 -31.85 -31.09 5.67
C LYS A 2 -32.17 -29.81 4.89
N TYR A 3 -31.16 -29.09 4.38
CA TYR A 3 -31.33 -27.81 3.66
C TYR A 3 -32.36 -27.89 2.53
N ARG A 4 -32.32 -28.96 1.72
CA ARG A 4 -33.29 -29.18 0.64
C ARG A 4 -34.72 -29.26 1.17
N GLN A 5 -34.93 -29.97 2.27
CA GLN A 5 -36.23 -30.13 2.90
C GLN A 5 -36.71 -28.81 3.52
N TRP A 6 -35.82 -28.09 4.21
CA TRP A 6 -36.11 -26.77 4.78
C TRP A 6 -36.51 -25.76 3.70
N LYS A 7 -35.78 -25.71 2.60
CA LYS A 7 -36.08 -24.83 1.47
C LYS A 7 -37.44 -25.16 0.84
N LYS A 8 -37.74 -26.45 0.65
CA LYS A 8 -39.05 -26.91 0.14
C LYS A 8 -40.19 -26.51 1.09
N ASN A 9 -40.00 -26.72 2.40
CA ASN A 9 -41.00 -26.37 3.41
C ASN A 9 -41.22 -24.85 3.48
N TYR A 10 -40.15 -24.06 3.41
CA TYR A 10 -40.25 -22.60 3.34
C TYR A 10 -41.05 -22.15 2.12
N LYS A 11 -40.72 -22.69 0.93
CA LYS A 11 -41.45 -22.38 -0.30
C LYS A 11 -42.92 -22.79 -0.26
N LYS A 12 -43.22 -23.94 0.36
CA LYS A 12 -44.61 -24.38 0.57
C LYS A 12 -45.38 -23.42 1.50
N LYS A 13 -44.75 -22.91 2.55
CA LYS A 13 -45.39 -22.03 3.55
C LYS A 13 -45.55 -20.59 3.07
N TYR A 14 -44.55 -20.04 2.37
CA TYR A 14 -44.48 -18.62 2.06
C TYR A 14 -44.55 -18.32 0.55
N GLY A 15 -44.77 -19.33 -0.31
CA GLY A 15 -44.87 -19.19 -1.77
C GLY A 15 -43.55 -18.89 -2.49
N ALA A 16 -42.55 -18.35 -1.80
CA ALA A 16 -41.27 -17.92 -2.35
C ALA A 16 -40.08 -18.70 -1.78
N ASN A 17 -38.91 -18.57 -2.43
CA ASN A 17 -37.67 -19.08 -1.85
C ASN A 17 -37.26 -18.25 -0.61
N PRO A 18 -36.54 -18.85 0.35
CA PRO A 18 -36.06 -18.11 1.50
C PRO A 18 -35.12 -16.97 1.07
N PRO A 19 -35.28 -15.77 1.69
CA PRO A 19 -34.43 -14.62 1.45
C PRO A 19 -33.01 -14.89 1.93
N PHE A 20 -32.06 -14.05 1.52
CA PHE A 20 -30.63 -14.27 1.73
C PHE A 20 -30.27 -14.32 3.22
N GLU A 21 -30.92 -13.49 4.02
CA GLU A 21 -30.78 -13.36 5.47
C GLU A 21 -31.10 -14.68 6.20
N LEU A 22 -32.02 -15.48 5.64
CA LEU A 22 -32.41 -16.78 6.20
C LEU A 22 -31.65 -17.96 5.58
N ASP A 23 -31.16 -17.82 4.34
CA ASP A 23 -30.40 -18.86 3.66
C ASP A 23 -28.91 -18.83 4.03
N LYS A 24 -28.58 -19.44 5.18
CA LYS A 24 -27.19 -19.61 5.66
C LYS A 24 -26.26 -20.31 4.66
N ARG A 25 -26.78 -21.05 3.66
CA ARG A 25 -25.95 -21.66 2.62
C ARG A 25 -25.53 -20.63 1.58
N LYS A 26 -26.44 -19.72 1.20
CA LYS A 26 -26.11 -18.60 0.32
C LYS A 26 -25.13 -17.64 0.99
N GLN A 27 -25.35 -17.29 2.27
CA GLN A 27 -24.43 -16.46 3.05
C GLN A 27 -23.01 -17.03 3.03
N ARG A 28 -22.83 -18.29 3.43
CA ARG A 28 -21.51 -18.94 3.39
C ARG A 28 -20.87 -19.02 2.00
N ARG A 29 -21.67 -19.15 0.93
CA ARG A 29 -21.14 -19.10 -0.44
C ARG A 29 -20.64 -17.71 -0.79
N TYR A 30 -21.39 -16.68 -0.40
CA TYR A 30 -21.04 -15.29 -0.62
C TYR A 30 -19.78 -14.91 0.17
N GLU A 31 -19.74 -15.21 1.47
CA GLU A 31 -18.57 -14.99 2.34
C GLU A 31 -17.31 -15.64 1.76
N ARG A 32 -17.40 -16.90 1.30
CA ARG A 32 -16.26 -17.58 0.65
C ARG A 32 -15.85 -16.92 -0.67
N LYS A 33 -16.81 -16.40 -1.44
CA LYS A 33 -16.51 -15.67 -2.68
C LYS A 33 -15.75 -14.38 -2.36
N MET A 34 -16.20 -13.63 -1.34
CA MET A 34 -15.55 -12.40 -0.91
C MET A 34 -14.16 -12.67 -0.33
N ALA A 35 -14.01 -13.69 0.53
CA ALA A 35 -12.72 -14.09 1.07
C ALA A 35 -11.72 -14.48 -0.03
N ARG A 36 -12.16 -15.18 -1.08
CA ARG A 36 -11.32 -15.50 -2.24
C ARG A 36 -10.91 -14.25 -3.00
N GLN A 37 -11.85 -13.33 -3.23
CA GLN A 37 -11.55 -12.08 -3.93
C GLN A 37 -10.51 -11.27 -3.16
N ILE A 38 -10.71 -11.14 -1.84
CA ILE A 38 -9.78 -10.47 -0.93
C ILE A 38 -8.40 -11.12 -0.98
N ASN A 39 -8.33 -12.45 -0.90
CA ASN A 39 -7.04 -13.17 -0.96
C ASN A 39 -6.33 -13.03 -2.32
N ILE A 40 -7.07 -12.78 -3.40
CA ILE A 40 -6.48 -12.53 -4.72
C ILE A 40 -5.98 -11.09 -4.82
N THR A 41 -6.76 -10.12 -4.34
CA THR A 41 -6.46 -8.69 -4.53
C THR A 41 -5.47 -8.14 -3.51
N LEU A 42 -5.51 -8.63 -2.26
CA LEU A 42 -4.62 -8.15 -1.19
C LEU A 42 -3.14 -8.29 -1.54
N PRO A 43 -2.62 -9.44 -2.01
CA PRO A 43 -1.20 -9.57 -2.34
C PRO A 43 -0.76 -8.58 -3.41
N THR A 44 -1.56 -8.42 -4.47
CA THR A 44 -1.26 -7.47 -5.55
C THR A 44 -1.22 -6.03 -5.04
N MET A 45 -2.20 -5.62 -4.22
CA MET A 45 -2.21 -4.27 -3.65
C MET A 45 -1.01 -4.05 -2.73
N MET A 46 -0.65 -5.03 -1.91
CA MET A 46 0.53 -4.95 -1.04
C MET A 46 1.83 -4.87 -1.85
N GLU A 47 1.94 -5.60 -2.95
CA GLU A 47 3.10 -5.53 -3.83
C GLU A 47 3.23 -4.16 -4.49
N THR A 48 2.13 -3.60 -5.01
CA THR A 48 2.11 -2.25 -5.59
C THR A 48 2.52 -1.20 -4.56
N LEU A 49 1.93 -1.23 -3.36
CA LEU A 49 2.28 -0.30 -2.27
C LEU A 49 3.77 -0.42 -1.89
N THR A 50 4.29 -1.64 -1.80
CA THR A 50 5.69 -1.88 -1.46
C THR A 50 6.62 -1.30 -2.53
N LYS A 51 6.30 -1.49 -3.81
CA LYS A 51 7.08 -0.93 -4.93
C LYS A 51 7.07 0.60 -4.93
N GLU A 52 5.93 1.21 -4.66
CA GLU A 52 5.84 2.66 -4.56
C GLU A 52 6.69 3.18 -3.40
N ILE A 53 6.57 2.59 -2.20
CA ILE A 53 7.38 2.98 -1.04
C ILE A 53 8.89 2.84 -1.34
N ASP A 54 9.32 1.73 -1.95
CA ASP A 54 10.72 1.52 -2.32
C ASP A 54 11.20 2.58 -3.34
N GLY A 55 10.37 2.93 -4.31
CA GLY A 55 10.65 4.00 -5.27
C GLY A 55 10.84 5.35 -4.61
N TRP A 56 9.94 5.71 -3.69
CA TRP A 56 10.03 6.95 -2.90
C TRP A 56 11.29 6.98 -2.03
N MET A 57 11.61 5.86 -1.37
CA MET A 57 12.79 5.77 -0.51
C MET A 57 14.09 5.91 -1.31
N LYS A 58 14.15 5.33 -2.52
CA LYS A 58 15.28 5.50 -3.44
C LYS A 58 15.43 6.95 -3.90
N SER A 59 14.33 7.59 -4.26
CA SER A 59 14.33 9.01 -4.66
C SER A 59 14.81 9.90 -3.51
N LEU A 60 14.28 9.69 -2.31
CA LEU A 60 14.69 10.42 -1.11
C LEU A 60 16.18 10.24 -0.81
N LYS A 61 16.67 9.00 -0.86
CA LYS A 61 18.09 8.70 -0.66
C LYS A 61 18.97 9.43 -1.68
N SER A 62 18.57 9.42 -2.96
CA SER A 62 19.31 10.12 -4.02
C SER A 62 19.34 11.63 -3.78
N ALA A 63 18.20 12.24 -3.43
CA ALA A 63 18.11 13.67 -3.18
C ALA A 63 19.00 14.09 -1.99
N LEU A 64 19.04 13.28 -0.92
CA LEU A 64 19.90 13.53 0.23
C LEU A 64 21.39 13.45 -0.13
N ILE A 65 21.78 12.47 -0.95
CA ILE A 65 23.17 12.35 -1.43
C ILE A 65 23.55 13.61 -2.22
N THR A 66 22.75 13.99 -3.21
CA THR A 66 23.01 15.18 -4.03
C THR A 66 23.08 16.46 -3.20
N MET A 67 22.22 16.58 -2.19
CA MET A 67 22.24 17.74 -1.29
C MET A 67 23.54 17.78 -0.46
N CYS A 68 23.97 16.64 0.09
CA CYS A 68 25.23 16.53 0.82
C CYS A 68 26.45 16.86 -0.05
N GLU A 69 26.48 16.34 -1.29
CA GLU A 69 27.54 16.65 -2.25
C GLU A 69 27.58 18.14 -2.58
N SER A 70 26.42 18.74 -2.85
CA SER A 70 26.31 20.17 -3.14
C SER A 70 26.77 21.04 -1.95
N MET A 71 26.36 20.68 -0.73
CA MET A 71 26.83 21.37 0.48
C MET A 71 28.35 21.24 0.65
N ALA A 72 28.92 20.05 0.44
CA ALA A 72 30.35 19.83 0.55
C ALA A 72 31.14 20.70 -0.44
N ILE A 73 30.67 20.81 -1.69
CA ILE A 73 31.27 21.67 -2.72
C ILE A 73 31.24 23.13 -2.26
N THR A 74 30.05 23.65 -1.92
CA THR A 74 29.91 25.07 -1.51
C THR A 74 30.75 25.43 -0.29
N LEU A 75 30.83 24.54 0.71
CA LEU A 75 31.66 24.75 1.89
C LEU A 75 33.15 24.77 1.54
N ASN A 76 33.58 23.90 0.62
CA ASN A 76 34.97 23.86 0.17
C ASN A 76 35.34 25.13 -0.61
N ASP A 77 34.45 25.62 -1.47
CA ASP A 77 34.66 26.86 -2.22
C ASP A 77 34.78 28.07 -1.28
N ILE A 78 33.88 28.19 -0.29
CA ILE A 78 33.94 29.24 0.74
C ILE A 78 35.26 29.16 1.51
N ALA A 79 35.67 27.95 1.91
CA ALA A 79 36.95 27.77 2.61
C ALA A 79 38.16 28.17 1.75
N GLY A 80 38.09 27.93 0.43
CA GLY A 80 39.08 28.40 -0.54
C GLY A 80 39.20 29.91 -0.55
N HIS A 81 38.08 30.61 -0.76
CA HIS A 81 38.05 32.08 -0.77
C HIS A 81 38.56 32.71 0.53
N LEU A 82 38.18 32.15 1.69
CA LEU A 82 38.66 32.64 2.99
C LEU A 82 40.17 32.45 3.18
N ARG A 83 40.77 31.42 2.57
CA ARG A 83 42.24 31.23 2.59
C ARG A 83 42.94 32.28 1.72
N GLU A 84 42.43 32.52 0.53
CA GLU A 84 42.96 33.55 -0.39
C GLU A 84 42.91 34.94 0.26
N GLU A 85 41.76 35.34 0.80
CA GLU A 85 41.63 36.62 1.52
C GLU A 85 42.61 36.77 2.70
N ARG A 86 42.89 35.67 3.41
CA ARG A 86 43.84 35.67 4.52
C ARG A 86 45.27 35.89 4.02
N GLU A 87 45.65 35.23 2.94
CA GLU A 87 47.00 35.35 2.36
C GLU A 87 47.25 36.74 1.78
N GLU A 88 46.23 37.37 1.17
CA GLU A 88 46.31 38.76 0.70
C GLU A 88 46.51 39.76 1.85
N LYS A 89 45.85 39.55 3.00
CA LYS A 89 45.98 40.43 4.18
C LYS A 89 47.34 40.32 4.91
N ILE A 90 48.12 39.27 4.64
CA ILE A 90 49.41 39.02 5.28
C ILE A 90 50.60 39.51 4.41
N LYS A 91 50.36 39.78 3.12
CA LYS A 91 51.34 40.40 2.20
C LYS A 91 51.37 41.91 2.36
#